data_AF-A0A4V3KCJ1-F1
#
_entry.id   AF-A0A4V3KCJ1-F1
#
_cell.length_a   1.000
_cell.length_b   1.000
_cell.length_c   1.000
_cell.angle_alpha   90.00
_cell.angle_beta   90.00
_cell.angle_gamma   90.00
#
_symmetry.space_group_name_H-M   'P 1'
#
loop_
_entity.id
_entity.type
_entity.pdbx_description
1 polymer ?
#
loop_
_entity_poly.entity_id
_entity_poly.type
_entity_poly.pdbx_seq_one_letter_code
_entity_poly.pdbx_strand_id
1 'polypeptide(L)'
;MHEDEGSTPDTLQAMLDVIARSEPSSGSAQADVGRLQADAAKAANVLIEFYGDAALERARLIERRSPQSHFARLVTAEIGRRGRLPPRS
;
A
#
# COMPACT_ATOMS: atom_id res chain seq x y z
N MET A 1 -41.64 -36.09 16.44
CA MET A 1 -40.98 -34.90 17.02
C MET A 1 -39.54 -34.97 16.54
N HIS A 2 -39.03 -33.88 15.94
CA HIS A 2 -37.70 -33.80 15.32
C HIS A 2 -36.72 -33.41 16.42
N GLU A 3 -35.77 -34.27 16.75
CA GLU A 3 -34.68 -33.95 17.69
C GLU A 3 -33.38 -34.36 17.00
N ASP A 4 -32.97 -33.53 16.05
CA ASP A 4 -31.64 -33.56 15.44
C ASP A 4 -30.78 -32.56 16.23
N GLU A 5 -30.20 -32.99 17.34
CA GLU A 5 -29.27 -32.16 18.12
C GLU A 5 -28.09 -32.99 18.61
N GLY A 6 -27.03 -33.00 17.79
CA GLY A 6 -25.74 -33.58 18.13
C GLY A 6 -24.65 -33.08 17.19
N SER A 7 -24.65 -31.78 16.88
CA SER A 7 -23.64 -31.18 16.00
C SER A 7 -22.27 -31.26 16.70
N THR A 8 -21.39 -32.08 16.13
CA THR A 8 -20.11 -32.47 16.71
C THR A 8 -19.10 -31.31 16.75
N PRO A 9 -18.19 -31.28 17.74
CA PRO A 9 -17.13 -30.26 17.85
C PRO A 9 -16.14 -30.26 16.67
N ASP A 10 -16.23 -31.28 15.81
CA ASP A 10 -15.40 -31.49 14.62
C ASP A 10 -15.58 -30.39 13.57
N THR A 11 -16.80 -29.89 13.38
CA THR A 11 -17.08 -28.85 12.37
C THR A 11 -16.48 -27.51 12.77
N LEU A 12 -16.53 -27.15 14.06
CA LEU A 12 -15.92 -25.92 14.56
C LEU A 12 -14.39 -25.97 14.42
N GLN A 13 -13.77 -27.09 14.78
CA GLN A 13 -12.33 -27.25 14.65
C GLN A 13 -11.88 -27.23 13.19
N ALA A 14 -12.64 -27.87 12.29
CA ALA A 14 -12.39 -27.84 10.85
C ALA A 14 -12.55 -26.43 10.27
N MET A 15 -13.55 -25.65 10.71
CA MET A 15 -13.71 -24.26 10.29
C MET A 15 -12.53 -23.39 10.76
N LEU A 16 -12.06 -23.58 11.99
CA LEU A 16 -10.89 -22.85 12.51
C LEU A 16 -9.61 -23.21 11.75
N ASP A 17 -9.42 -24.47 11.40
CA ASP A 17 -8.30 -24.94 10.57
C ASP A 17 -8.32 -24.36 9.16
N VAL A 18 -9.51 -24.22 8.56
CA VAL A 18 -9.70 -23.59 7.25
C VAL A 18 -9.37 -22.10 7.34
N ILE A 19 -9.75 -21.40 8.40
CA ILE A 19 -9.42 -19.98 8.60
C ILE A 19 -7.90 -19.81 8.82
N ALA A 20 -7.28 -20.67 9.63
CA ALA A 20 -5.84 -20.64 9.88
C ALA A 20 -5.01 -20.93 8.60
N ARG A 21 -5.48 -21.83 7.73
CA ARG A 21 -4.88 -22.06 6.40
C ARG A 21 -5.22 -20.98 5.37
N SER A 22 -6.21 -20.14 5.65
CA SER A 22 -6.59 -18.99 4.83
C SER A 22 -5.90 -17.70 5.24
N GLU A 23 -4.85 -17.77 6.08
CA GLU A 23 -3.91 -16.65 6.21
C GLU A 23 -3.50 -16.18 4.80
N PRO A 24 -3.63 -14.89 4.48
CA PRO A 24 -3.29 -14.39 3.17
C PRO A 24 -1.81 -14.67 2.95
N SER A 25 -1.55 -15.58 2.01
CA SER A 25 -0.24 -16.03 1.59
C SER A 25 0.72 -14.84 1.49
N SER A 26 1.80 -14.88 2.27
CA SER A 26 2.83 -13.83 2.38
C SER A 26 3.57 -13.53 1.06
N GLY A 27 3.17 -14.15 -0.06
CA GLY A 27 3.63 -13.83 -1.42
C GLY A 27 3.02 -12.56 -2.05
N SER A 28 2.04 -11.93 -1.39
CA SER A 28 1.31 -10.75 -1.90
C SER A 28 1.85 -9.41 -1.39
N ALA A 29 2.35 -9.34 -0.15
CA ALA A 29 2.81 -8.09 0.46
C ALA A 29 3.97 -7.42 -0.31
N GLN A 30 4.88 -8.20 -0.90
CA GLN A 30 5.98 -7.66 -1.68
C GLN A 30 5.52 -7.14 -3.06
N ALA A 31 4.53 -7.79 -3.67
CA ALA A 31 3.89 -7.31 -4.89
C ALA A 31 3.07 -6.03 -4.64
N ASP A 32 2.39 -5.95 -3.50
CA ASP A 32 1.65 -4.76 -3.07
C ASP A 32 2.57 -3.57 -2.82
N VAL A 33 3.75 -3.80 -2.22
CA VAL A 33 4.79 -2.77 -2.06
C VAL A 33 5.33 -2.31 -3.41
N GLY A 34 5.61 -3.23 -4.34
CA GLY A 34 6.07 -2.87 -5.69
C GLY A 34 5.05 -2.03 -6.46
N ARG A 35 3.76 -2.39 -6.37
CA ARG A 35 2.67 -1.61 -6.95
C ARG A 35 2.54 -0.24 -6.30
N LEU A 36 2.62 -0.16 -4.98
CA LEU A 36 2.56 1.10 -4.24
C LEU A 36 3.70 2.06 -4.65
N GLN A 37 4.91 1.53 -4.85
CA GLN A 37 6.04 2.32 -5.34
C GLN A 37 5.82 2.81 -6.78
N ALA A 38 5.30 1.97 -7.67
CA ALA A 38 4.99 2.35 -9.04
C ALA A 38 3.90 3.45 -9.10
N ASP A 39 2.88 3.36 -8.26
CA ASP A 39 1.83 4.36 -8.18
C ASP A 39 2.35 5.67 -7.56
N ALA A 40 3.27 5.60 -6.58
CA ALA A 40 3.94 6.78 -6.05
C ALA A 40 4.80 7.47 -7.13
N ALA A 41 5.46 6.70 -8.00
CA ALA A 41 6.23 7.21 -9.13
C ALA A 41 5.36 7.91 -10.18
N LYS A 42 4.14 7.43 -10.43
CA LYS A 42 3.16 8.10 -11.29
C LYS A 42 2.66 9.39 -10.66
N ALA A 43 2.28 9.35 -9.37
CA ALA A 43 1.83 10.54 -8.65
C ALA A 43 2.92 11.63 -8.58
N ALA A 44 4.19 11.22 -8.41
CA ALA A 44 5.33 12.13 -8.48
C ALA A 44 5.46 12.81 -9.85
N ASN A 45 5.24 12.08 -10.95
CA ASN A 45 5.23 12.69 -12.30
C ASN A 45 4.12 13.74 -12.41
N VAL A 46 2.89 13.41 -12.03
CA VAL A 46 1.76 14.35 -12.09
C VAL A 46 2.02 15.61 -11.27
N LEU A 47 2.61 15.47 -10.07
CA LEU A 47 2.98 16.62 -9.25
C LEU A 47 4.07 17.48 -9.90
N ILE A 48 5.08 16.87 -10.52
CA ILE A 48 6.14 17.59 -11.25
C ILE A 48 5.57 18.30 -12.48
N GLU A 49 4.71 17.64 -13.25
CA GLU A 49 4.07 18.24 -14.43
C GLU A 49 3.19 19.44 -14.06
N PHE A 50 2.45 19.35 -12.95
CA PHE A 50 1.53 20.41 -12.55
C PHE A 50 2.19 21.57 -11.79
N TYR A 51 3.16 21.27 -10.92
CA TYR A 51 3.78 22.26 -10.03
C TYR A 51 5.22 22.63 -10.40
N GLY A 52 5.86 21.94 -11.35
CA GLY A 52 7.24 22.18 -11.77
C GLY A 52 8.19 22.14 -10.58
N ASP A 53 9.00 23.20 -10.44
CA ASP A 53 9.99 23.35 -9.36
C ASP A 53 9.36 23.36 -7.97
N ALA A 54 8.08 23.74 -7.85
CA ALA A 54 7.36 23.75 -6.58
C ALA A 54 6.82 22.37 -6.17
N ALA A 55 6.95 21.34 -7.01
CA ALA A 55 6.38 20.01 -6.74
C ALA A 55 6.87 19.39 -5.42
N LEU A 56 8.15 19.58 -5.09
CA LEU A 56 8.72 19.05 -3.85
C LEU A 56 8.15 19.74 -2.61
N GLU A 57 7.99 21.06 -2.66
CA GLU A 57 7.37 21.82 -1.57
C GLU A 57 5.91 21.38 -1.37
N ARG A 58 5.16 21.23 -2.47
CA ARG A 58 3.77 20.75 -2.42
C ARG A 58 3.66 19.34 -1.85
N ALA A 59 4.54 18.42 -2.24
CA ALA A 59 4.55 17.06 -1.71
C ALA A 59 4.83 17.04 -0.19
N ARG A 60 5.79 17.85 0.29
CA ARG A 60 6.06 18.00 1.74
C ARG A 60 4.87 18.54 2.51
N LEU A 61 4.10 19.47 1.95
CA LEU A 61 2.88 19.97 2.58
C LEU A 61 1.81 18.87 2.71
N ILE A 62 1.66 18.02 1.69
CA ILE A 62 0.74 16.88 1.72
C ILE A 62 1.19 15.86 2.77
N GLU A 63 2.48 15.51 2.78
CA GLU A 63 3.06 14.58 3.77
C GLU A 63 2.86 15.08 5.20
N ARG A 64 3.10 16.36 5.46
CA ARG A 64 2.88 16.98 6.79
C ARG A 64 1.43 16.93 7.25
N ARG A 65 0.48 17.07 6.33
CA ARG A 65 -0.97 16.96 6.63
C ARG A 65 -1.42 15.52 6.87
N SER A 66 -0.66 14.55 6.36
CA SER A 66 -0.97 13.12 6.44
C SER A 66 0.25 12.31 6.90
N PRO A 67 0.74 12.51 8.14
CA PRO A 67 2.01 11.93 8.60
C PRO A 67 2.01 10.39 8.66
N GLN A 68 0.83 9.78 8.76
CA GLN A 68 0.64 8.32 8.75
C GLN A 68 0.65 7.72 7.34
N SER A 69 0.51 8.53 6.30
CA SER A 69 0.44 8.05 4.91
C SER A 69 1.82 7.65 4.41
N HIS A 70 2.08 6.34 4.35
CA HIS A 70 3.29 5.81 3.73
C HIS A 70 3.40 6.20 2.25
N PHE A 71 2.27 6.24 1.54
CA PHE A 71 2.22 6.69 0.15
C PHE A 71 2.70 8.12 -0.01
N ALA A 72 2.26 9.05 0.86
CA ALA A 72 2.71 10.44 0.80
C ALA A 72 4.24 10.56 0.97
N ARG A 73 4.82 9.77 1.88
CA ARG A 73 6.28 9.70 2.07
C ARG A 73 7.01 9.19 0.82
N LEU A 74 6.48 8.14 0.19
CA LEU A 74 7.05 7.60 -1.05
C LEU A 74 7.02 8.62 -2.19
N VAL A 75 5.92 9.36 -2.34
CA VAL A 75 5.79 10.41 -3.36
C VAL A 75 6.80 11.54 -3.12
N THR A 76 6.92 12.05 -1.89
CA THR A 76 7.93 13.08 -1.56
C THR A 76 9.35 12.59 -1.84
N ALA A 77 9.67 11.37 -1.44
CA ALA A 77 10.99 10.78 -1.66
C ALA A 77 11.32 10.64 -3.15
N GLU A 78 10.35 10.22 -3.96
CA GLU A 78 10.52 10.04 -5.41
C GLU A 78 10.71 11.38 -6.13
N ILE A 79 9.94 12.41 -5.79
CA ILE A 79 10.16 13.77 -6.34
C ILE A 79 11.54 14.29 -5.95
N GLY A 80 11.95 14.12 -4.69
CA GLY A 80 13.27 14.54 -4.21
C GLY A 80 14.42 13.81 -4.89
N ARG A 81 14.22 12.54 -5.28
CA ARG A 81 15.18 11.76 -6.06
C ARG A 81 15.33 12.31 -7.48
N ARG A 82 14.21 12.63 -8.14
CA ARG A 82 14.19 13.15 -9.52
C ARG A 82 14.78 14.55 -9.62
N GLY A 83 14.51 15.44 -8.66
CA GLY A 83 15.09 16.78 -8.64
C GLY A 83 16.61 16.82 -8.38
N ARG A 84 17.21 15.71 -7.91
CA ARG A 84 18.68 15.58 -7.76
C ARG A 84 19.37 15.00 -8.99
N LEU A 85 18.62 14.37 -9.89
CA LEU A 85 19.18 13.86 -11.13
C LEU A 85 19.23 15.03 -12.12
N PRO A 86 20.41 15.40 -12.65
CA PRO A 86 20.45 16.37 -13.74
C PRO A 86 19.57 15.85 -14.90
N PRO A 87 18.92 16.73 -15.67
CA PRO A 87 18.19 16.30 -16.85
C PRO A 87 19.16 15.48 -17.70
N ARG A 88 18.77 14.24 -18.02
CA ARG A 88 19.56 13.39 -18.91
C ARG A 88 19.51 14.06 -20.28
N SER A 89 20.63 14.68 -20.66
CA SER A 89 20.89 15.24 -21.99
C SER A 89 20.79 14.19 -23.08
#